data_AF-A0A968NM56-F1
#
_entry.id   AF-A0A968NM56-F1
#
_cell.length_a   1.000
_cell.length_b   1.000
_cell.length_c   1.000
_cell.angle_alpha   90.00
_cell.angle_beta   90.00
_cell.angle_gamma   90.00
#
_symmetry.space_group_name_H-M   'P 1'
#
loop_
_entity.id
_entity.type
_entity.pdbx_description
1 polymer ?
#
loop_
_entity_poly.entity_id
_entity_poly.type
_entity_poly.pdbx_seq_one_letter_code
_entity_poly.pdbx_strand_id
1 'polypeptide(L)'
;MKMKTLCGLIGAAMAVAVSAVAAPPIGQTITLYSLTDLRYVSVRLGEGSQLHADGPAAFGFYSHFLVEDAGTPGIIRLKALANNLYARASDFIKADSSNPNDPNCHYQWVENGSVINLRNIGNNQYLEAVNNGKLKATSNKPTAGFNWGLSTDVPLFDWRFIDEDPRWPVEERILAVCEVTDPEYNLPANPATTDCTTAFQTAIDRVSKGGGGAIFIPEGQYRIDGPLIVRRNVFLRGRWCPPSDVADTNGVHYSEKVGTVIRLQNHALDKDAIITTDGGSGLLDLTFWHVNQNPVAGVTPTPWVIQMQFRRDAAPDHDAECVQGDLRKGCF
;
A
#
# COMPACT_ATOMS: atom_id res chain seq x y z
N MET A 1 -9.82 -1.53 49.97
CA MET A 1 -8.73 -2.51 50.13
C MET A 1 -8.73 -3.43 48.91
N LYS A 2 -7.64 -3.38 48.13
CA LYS A 2 -7.17 -4.31 47.09
C LYS A 2 -8.04 -4.60 45.84
N MET A 3 -7.54 -4.02 44.75
CA MET A 3 -7.54 -4.47 43.35
C MET A 3 -6.86 -5.86 43.19
N LYS A 4 -7.29 -6.66 42.19
CA LYS A 4 -6.61 -7.77 41.43
C LYS A 4 -7.70 -8.70 40.83
N THR A 5 -7.73 -9.20 39.59
CA THR A 5 -6.79 -9.29 38.45
C THR A 5 -7.52 -9.74 37.16
N LEU A 6 -7.09 -9.18 36.02
CA LEU A 6 -7.09 -9.56 34.58
C LEU A 6 -7.95 -10.72 34.00
N CYS A 7 -8.50 -10.45 32.81
CA CYS A 7 -8.33 -11.35 31.64
C CYS A 7 -8.40 -10.56 30.30
N GLY A 8 -7.36 -10.70 29.47
CA GLY A 8 -7.40 -10.59 28.00
C GLY A 8 -7.42 -9.22 27.31
N LEU A 9 -6.25 -8.57 27.14
CA LEU A 9 -6.05 -7.58 26.07
C LEU A 9 -5.64 -8.31 24.78
N ILE A 10 -6.50 -8.27 23.76
CA ILE A 10 -6.08 -8.32 22.35
C ILE A 10 -6.22 -6.89 21.85
N GLY A 11 -5.10 -6.28 21.48
CA GLY A 11 -5.02 -4.88 21.08
C GLY A 11 -5.74 -4.61 19.77
N ALA A 12 -6.93 -4.02 19.86
CA ALA A 12 -7.41 -3.10 18.84
C ALA A 12 -6.78 -1.74 19.16
N ALA A 13 -6.03 -1.17 18.21
CA ALA A 13 -5.53 0.19 18.32
C ALA A 13 -6.71 1.12 18.59
N MET A 14 -6.76 1.69 19.80
CA MET A 14 -7.77 2.65 20.19
C MET A 14 -7.64 3.88 19.30
N ALA A 15 -8.64 4.11 18.44
CA ALA A 15 -8.91 5.45 17.93
C ALA A 15 -9.15 6.36 19.14
N VAL A 16 -8.27 7.35 19.32
CA VAL A 16 -8.40 8.35 20.37
C VAL A 16 -9.68 9.15 20.08
N ALA A 17 -10.67 9.03 20.96
CA ALA A 17 -11.84 9.88 20.93
C ALA A 17 -11.43 11.32 21.28
N VAL A 18 -11.41 12.21 20.29
CA VAL A 18 -11.26 13.65 20.51
C VAL A 18 -12.66 14.25 20.64
N SER A 19 -12.97 14.79 21.82
CA SER A 19 -14.19 15.59 22.04
C SER A 19 -13.89 17.09 21.95
N ALA A 20 -14.44 17.75 20.94
CA ALA A 20 -14.89 19.15 20.90
C ALA A 20 -15.02 19.56 19.42
N VAL A 21 -16.26 19.76 18.94
CA VAL A 21 -16.69 20.34 17.65
C VAL A 21 -15.61 20.34 16.57
N ALA A 22 -15.50 19.23 15.82
CA ALA A 22 -14.51 19.09 14.77
C ALA A 22 -15.20 19.23 13.41
N ALA A 23 -15.25 20.47 12.92
CA ALA A 23 -15.60 20.80 11.53
C ALA A 23 -14.98 19.79 10.56
N PRO A 24 -15.62 19.52 9.39
CA PRO A 24 -15.10 18.54 8.45
C PRO A 24 -13.61 18.80 8.17
N PRO A 25 -12.74 17.78 8.20
CA PRO A 25 -11.30 17.95 8.10
C PRO A 25 -10.90 18.19 6.63
N ILE A 26 -11.25 19.36 6.10
CA ILE A 26 -11.01 19.73 4.70
C ILE A 26 -9.53 19.62 4.37
N GLY A 27 -9.23 18.99 3.23
CA GLY A 27 -7.88 18.73 2.74
C GLY A 27 -7.20 17.53 3.41
N GLN A 28 -7.85 16.88 4.39
CA GLN A 28 -7.31 15.69 5.04
C GLN A 28 -7.97 14.43 4.51
N THR A 29 -7.24 13.32 4.59
CA THR A 29 -7.76 12.00 4.31
C THR A 29 -8.33 11.38 5.57
N ILE A 30 -9.51 10.76 5.46
CA ILE A 30 -10.20 10.09 6.57
C ILE A 30 -10.54 8.65 6.22
N THR A 31 -10.76 7.87 7.27
CA THR A 31 -11.53 6.61 7.19
C THR A 31 -12.93 6.85 7.77
N LEU A 32 -13.91 6.10 7.28
CA LEU A 32 -15.26 6.06 7.83
C LEU A 32 -15.54 4.67 8.37
N TYR A 33 -16.14 4.58 9.55
CA TYR A 33 -16.52 3.34 10.20
C TYR A 33 -18.04 3.34 10.47
N SER A 34 -18.75 2.45 9.77
CA SER A 34 -20.20 2.25 9.92
C SER A 34 -20.50 1.70 11.31
N LEU A 35 -21.34 2.39 12.07
CA LEU A 35 -21.81 1.90 13.36
C LEU A 35 -22.97 0.91 13.25
N THR A 36 -23.61 0.83 12.08
CA THR A 36 -24.63 -0.18 11.80
C THR A 36 -23.99 -1.57 11.63
N ASP A 37 -22.93 -1.67 10.84
CA ASP A 37 -22.28 -2.95 10.50
C ASP A 37 -21.00 -3.22 11.30
N LEU A 38 -20.53 -2.23 12.07
CA LEU A 38 -19.27 -2.28 12.82
C LEU A 38 -18.07 -2.57 11.92
N ARG A 39 -18.00 -1.85 10.80
CA ARG A 39 -17.04 -2.08 9.70
C ARG A 39 -16.59 -0.79 9.03
N TYR A 40 -15.38 -0.80 8.47
CA TYR A 40 -14.87 0.32 7.69
C TYR A 40 -15.55 0.40 6.34
N VAL A 41 -15.86 1.62 5.91
CA VAL A 41 -16.37 1.89 4.57
C VAL A 41 -15.22 1.79 3.59
N SER A 42 -15.38 0.99 2.54
CA SER A 42 -14.39 0.79 1.49
C SER A 42 -15.02 0.79 0.10
N VAL A 43 -14.21 1.05 -0.93
CA VAL A 43 -14.62 1.03 -2.33
C VAL A 43 -14.36 -0.35 -2.94
N ARG A 44 -15.41 -0.98 -3.47
CA ARG A 44 -15.34 -2.25 -4.22
C ARG A 44 -15.20 -1.98 -5.72
N LEU A 45 -13.97 -1.90 -6.22
CA LEU A 45 -13.69 -1.64 -7.64
C LEU A 45 -14.34 -2.68 -8.58
N GLY A 46 -14.35 -3.96 -8.19
CA GLY A 46 -14.98 -5.03 -8.96
C GLY A 46 -16.52 -5.01 -8.99
N GLU A 47 -17.16 -4.18 -8.16
CA GLU A 47 -18.62 -4.00 -8.12
C GLU A 47 -19.03 -2.61 -8.63
N GLY A 48 -18.35 -2.11 -9.66
CA GLY A 48 -18.62 -0.77 -10.20
C GLY A 48 -18.30 0.34 -9.21
N SER A 49 -17.23 0.17 -8.43
CA SER A 49 -16.76 1.12 -7.40
C SER A 49 -17.81 1.45 -6.34
N GLN A 50 -18.65 0.49 -5.98
CA GLN A 50 -19.65 0.65 -4.93
C GLN A 50 -19.01 0.76 -3.54
N LEU A 51 -19.52 1.65 -2.70
CA LEU A 51 -19.09 1.76 -1.30
C LEU A 51 -19.83 0.75 -0.42
N HIS A 52 -19.07 0.03 0.39
CA HIS A 52 -19.56 -0.98 1.32
C HIS A 52 -18.85 -0.85 2.67
N ALA A 53 -19.57 -1.11 3.76
CA ALA A 53 -19.02 -1.33 5.09
C ALA A 53 -18.47 -2.78 5.16
N ASP A 54 -17.21 -2.95 4.78
CA ASP A 54 -16.54 -4.24 4.64
C ASP A 54 -15.63 -4.58 5.82
N GLY A 55 -15.40 -5.88 6.01
CA GLY A 55 -14.65 -6.43 7.16
C GLY A 55 -13.21 -5.91 7.29
N PRO A 56 -12.50 -6.26 8.39
CA PRO A 56 -11.21 -5.69 8.77
C PRO A 56 -10.08 -5.84 7.74
N ALA A 57 -10.23 -6.72 6.73
CA ALA A 57 -9.32 -6.84 5.60
C ALA A 57 -9.40 -5.67 4.59
N ALA A 58 -10.38 -4.78 4.74
CA ALA A 58 -10.54 -3.58 3.91
C ALA A 58 -9.85 -2.33 4.51
N PHE A 59 -9.18 -2.45 5.66
CA PHE A 59 -8.35 -1.36 6.19
C PHE A 59 -7.07 -1.23 5.34
N GLY A 60 -7.03 -0.20 4.51
CA GLY A 60 -6.00 0.05 3.51
C GLY A 60 -6.56 0.96 2.40
N PHE A 61 -5.79 1.27 1.36
CA PHE A 61 -6.11 2.28 0.32
C PHE A 61 -7.59 2.44 -0.10
N TYR A 62 -8.35 1.34 -0.18
CA TYR A 62 -9.78 1.33 -0.54
C TYR A 62 -10.73 1.96 0.50
N SER A 63 -10.34 2.08 1.76
CA SER A 63 -11.15 2.67 2.85
C SER A 63 -10.88 4.15 3.13
N HIS A 64 -10.08 4.80 2.28
CA HIS A 64 -9.64 6.18 2.50
C HIS A 64 -10.32 7.14 1.55
N PHE A 65 -10.72 8.27 2.11
CA PHE A 65 -11.42 9.33 1.41
C PHE A 65 -10.77 10.68 1.72
N LEU A 66 -10.32 11.39 0.70
CA LEU A 66 -9.95 12.79 0.82
C LEU A 66 -11.23 13.62 1.00
N VAL A 67 -11.26 14.45 2.03
CA VAL A 67 -12.36 15.38 2.29
C VAL A 67 -12.05 16.68 1.58
N GLU A 68 -12.83 17.02 0.56
CA GLU A 68 -12.72 18.31 -0.14
C GLU A 68 -13.90 19.23 0.18
N ASP A 69 -13.67 20.54 0.08
CA ASP A 69 -14.72 21.55 0.19
C ASP A 69 -15.57 21.58 -1.10
N ALA A 70 -16.90 21.51 -0.95
CA ALA A 70 -17.85 21.63 -2.05
C ALA A 70 -18.23 23.09 -2.38
N GLY A 71 -17.63 24.08 -1.70
CA GLY A 71 -17.81 25.51 -1.94
C GLY A 71 -18.91 26.15 -1.08
N THR A 72 -19.54 25.38 -0.20
CA THR A 72 -20.49 25.88 0.81
C THR A 72 -20.07 25.33 2.17
N PRO A 73 -19.94 26.18 3.21
CA PRO A 73 -19.51 25.73 4.54
C PRO A 73 -20.32 24.54 5.07
N GLY A 74 -19.62 23.48 5.47
CA GLY A 74 -20.24 22.25 5.97
C GLY A 74 -20.74 21.28 4.89
N ILE A 75 -20.59 21.62 3.60
CA ILE A 75 -20.83 20.71 2.49
C ILE A 75 -19.48 20.24 1.94
N ILE A 76 -19.30 18.94 1.89
CA ILE A 76 -18.06 18.29 1.48
C ILE A 76 -18.24 17.41 0.26
N ARG A 77 -17.13 17.08 -0.38
CA ARG A 77 -17.00 15.95 -1.30
C ARG A 77 -16.09 14.91 -0.68
N LEU A 78 -16.45 13.65 -0.81
CA LEU A 78 -15.58 12.53 -0.45
C LEU A 78 -14.98 11.97 -1.73
N LYS A 79 -13.67 12.16 -1.92
CA LYS A 79 -12.93 11.62 -3.05
C LYS A 79 -12.24 10.32 -2.62
N ALA A 80 -12.63 9.20 -3.20
CA ALA A 80 -12.02 7.92 -2.88
C ALA A 80 -10.58 7.88 -3.40
N LEU A 81 -9.63 7.52 -2.54
CA LEU A 81 -8.23 7.36 -2.95
C LEU A 81 -8.09 6.21 -3.95
N ALA A 82 -8.87 5.13 -3.76
CA ALA A 82 -8.93 3.93 -4.59
C ALA A 82 -8.87 4.15 -6.11
N ASN A 83 -9.57 5.17 -6.59
CA ASN A 83 -9.72 5.44 -8.02
C ASN A 83 -9.77 6.95 -8.35
N ASN A 84 -9.54 7.83 -7.37
CA ASN A 84 -9.56 9.28 -7.52
C ASN A 84 -10.91 9.86 -8.02
N LEU A 85 -12.03 9.18 -7.73
CA LEU A 85 -13.38 9.62 -8.09
C LEU A 85 -14.21 9.98 -6.84
N TYR A 86 -15.20 10.84 -7.01
CA TYR A 86 -16.09 11.27 -5.94
C TYR A 86 -17.15 10.21 -5.65
N ALA A 87 -17.40 9.99 -4.36
CA ALA A 87 -18.51 9.21 -3.88
C ALA A 87 -19.83 9.90 -4.27
N ARG A 88 -20.59 9.31 -5.17
CA ARG A 88 -21.84 9.83 -5.70
C ARG A 88 -23.01 8.99 -5.20
N ALA A 89 -24.08 9.65 -4.76
CA ALA A 89 -25.35 9.01 -4.47
C ALA A 89 -26.07 8.63 -5.78
N SER A 90 -26.49 7.38 -5.85
CA SER A 90 -27.37 6.83 -6.90
C SER A 90 -28.29 5.79 -6.26
N ASP A 91 -28.60 4.68 -6.93
CA ASP A 91 -29.22 3.51 -6.29
C ASP A 91 -28.41 3.04 -5.06
N PHE A 92 -27.09 3.15 -5.15
CA PHE A 92 -26.15 2.96 -4.04
C PHE A 92 -25.10 4.07 -4.08
N ILE A 93 -24.34 4.26 -3.00
CA ILE A 93 -23.19 5.17 -3.04
C ILE A 93 -22.06 4.50 -3.82
N LYS A 94 -21.54 5.19 -4.84
CA LYS A 94 -20.46 4.70 -5.71
C LYS A 94 -19.39 5.76 -5.89
N ALA A 95 -18.11 5.40 -5.83
CA ALA A 95 -17.01 6.29 -6.20
C ALA A 95 -16.80 6.23 -7.72
N ASP A 96 -17.68 6.87 -8.49
CA ASP A 96 -17.73 6.73 -9.95
C ASP A 96 -17.81 8.04 -10.73
N SER A 97 -17.85 9.19 -10.04
CA SER A 97 -18.00 10.49 -10.68
C SER A 97 -16.71 11.30 -10.65
N SER A 98 -16.30 11.82 -11.81
CA SER A 98 -15.22 12.81 -11.91
C SER A 98 -15.74 14.26 -11.87
N ASN A 99 -17.07 14.47 -11.87
CA ASN A 99 -17.69 15.79 -11.89
C ASN A 99 -17.83 16.34 -10.45
N PRO A 100 -17.02 17.35 -10.04
CA PRO A 100 -17.08 17.91 -8.70
C PRO A 100 -18.33 18.76 -8.45
N ASN A 101 -19.09 19.11 -9.50
CA ASN A 101 -20.27 19.96 -9.42
C ASN A 101 -21.58 19.18 -9.38
N ASP A 102 -21.55 17.84 -9.47
CA ASP A 102 -22.74 17.00 -9.33
C ASP A 102 -23.26 17.08 -7.88
N PRO A 103 -24.50 17.55 -7.63
CA PRO A 103 -25.07 17.60 -6.29
C PRO A 103 -25.14 16.25 -5.59
N ASN A 104 -25.18 15.14 -6.35
CA ASN A 104 -25.14 13.80 -5.77
C ASN A 104 -23.76 13.42 -5.23
N CYS A 105 -22.69 14.16 -5.55
CA CYS A 105 -21.36 14.00 -4.95
C CYS A 105 -21.16 14.84 -3.69
N HIS A 106 -22.14 15.69 -3.35
CA HIS A 106 -22.05 16.63 -2.23
C HIS A 106 -22.76 16.05 -1.01
N TYR A 107 -22.12 16.16 0.14
CA TYR A 107 -22.67 15.71 1.42
C TYR A 107 -22.56 16.82 2.45
N GLN A 108 -23.68 17.12 3.11
CA GLN A 108 -23.67 17.89 4.33
C GLN A 108 -23.06 17.04 5.44
N TRP A 109 -22.00 17.56 6.07
CA TRP A 109 -21.39 17.00 7.26
C TRP A 109 -22.24 17.39 8.48
N VAL A 110 -22.96 16.43 9.05
CA VAL A 110 -23.83 16.65 10.20
C VAL A 110 -23.23 15.95 11.41
N GLU A 111 -22.69 16.70 12.34
CA GLU A 111 -22.22 16.17 13.62
C GLU A 111 -23.42 15.86 14.54
N ASN A 112 -23.39 14.70 15.19
CA ASN A 112 -24.44 14.26 16.09
C ASN A 112 -23.82 13.52 17.30
N GLY A 113 -23.38 14.28 18.30
CA GLY A 113 -22.68 13.72 19.45
C GLY A 113 -21.29 13.23 19.07
N SER A 114 -21.02 11.93 19.24
CA SER A 114 -19.73 11.31 18.92
C SER A 114 -19.61 10.78 17.49
N VAL A 115 -20.65 10.95 16.68
CA VAL A 115 -20.74 10.39 15.33
C VAL A 115 -21.02 11.49 14.32
N ILE A 116 -20.77 11.19 13.05
CA ILE A 116 -21.20 12.02 11.93
C ILE A 116 -22.30 11.32 11.15
N ASN A 117 -23.24 12.09 10.64
CA ASN A 117 -24.18 11.68 9.61
C ASN A 117 -23.87 12.48 8.34
N LEU A 118 -23.88 11.80 7.20
CA LEU A 118 -23.69 12.43 5.90
C LEU A 118 -25.04 12.52 5.22
N ARG A 119 -25.51 13.72 4.91
CA ARG A 119 -26.74 13.93 4.15
C ARG A 119 -26.38 14.33 2.73
N ASN A 120 -26.81 13.54 1.75
CA ASN A 120 -26.58 13.88 0.36
C ASN A 120 -27.39 15.12 -0.04
N ILE A 121 -26.78 16.04 -0.77
CA ILE A 121 -27.43 17.28 -1.21
C ILE A 121 -28.36 17.04 -2.39
N GLY A 122 -27.97 16.18 -3.34
CA GLY A 122 -28.73 15.91 -4.56
C GLY A 122 -30.10 15.29 -4.31
N ASN A 123 -30.20 14.31 -3.39
CA ASN A 123 -31.47 13.65 -3.07
C ASN A 123 -32.03 14.00 -1.67
N ASN A 124 -31.31 14.80 -0.88
CA ASN A 124 -31.71 15.27 0.44
C ASN A 124 -31.84 14.18 1.53
N GLN A 125 -31.29 12.98 1.29
CA GLN A 125 -31.37 11.82 2.19
C GLN A 125 -30.05 11.54 2.90
N TYR A 126 -30.14 10.97 4.10
CA TYR A 126 -29.00 10.54 4.91
C TYR A 126 -28.45 9.21 4.44
N LEU A 127 -27.13 9.10 4.49
CA LEU A 127 -26.40 7.88 4.23
C LEU A 127 -26.67 6.86 5.34
N GLU A 128 -26.94 5.64 4.92
CA GLU A 128 -27.04 4.46 5.76
C GLU A 128 -26.36 3.29 5.07
N ALA A 129 -25.78 2.42 5.90
CA ALA A 129 -25.47 1.09 5.45
C ALA A 129 -26.73 0.22 5.51
N VAL A 130 -27.03 -0.45 4.42
CA VAL A 130 -28.17 -1.36 4.27
C VAL A 130 -27.69 -2.82 4.26
N ASN A 131 -28.62 -3.77 4.29
CA ASN A 131 -28.33 -5.21 4.29
C ASN A 131 -27.19 -5.58 3.32
N ASN A 132 -26.21 -6.31 3.85
CA ASN A 132 -24.91 -6.65 3.24
C ASN A 132 -23.86 -5.52 3.21
N GLY A 133 -23.96 -4.51 4.06
CA GLY A 133 -22.96 -3.45 4.24
C GLY A 133 -22.95 -2.38 3.13
N LYS A 134 -23.74 -2.54 2.07
CA LYS A 134 -23.83 -1.57 0.97
C LYS A 134 -24.29 -0.20 1.49
N LEU A 135 -23.64 0.89 1.07
CA LEU A 135 -24.09 2.22 1.43
C LEU A 135 -25.18 2.74 0.47
N LYS A 136 -26.21 3.39 1.01
CA LYS A 136 -27.28 4.08 0.29
C LYS A 136 -27.60 5.42 0.95
N ALA A 137 -28.09 6.39 0.18
CA ALA A 137 -28.68 7.62 0.70
C ALA A 137 -30.20 7.51 0.59
N THR A 138 -30.85 6.86 1.56
CA THR A 138 -32.30 6.56 1.52
C THR A 138 -33.08 7.01 2.75
N SER A 139 -32.41 7.38 3.85
CA SER A 139 -33.09 7.76 5.09
C SER A 139 -33.46 9.25 5.11
N ASN A 140 -34.67 9.59 5.55
CA ASN A 140 -35.10 10.99 5.73
C ASN A 140 -34.66 11.60 7.07
N LYS A 141 -33.99 10.81 7.92
CA LYS A 141 -33.51 11.22 9.25
C LYS A 141 -32.08 10.73 9.50
N PRO A 142 -31.34 11.34 10.45
CA PRO A 142 -30.06 10.81 10.89
C PRO A 142 -30.14 9.31 11.24
N THR A 143 -29.16 8.57 10.77
CA THR A 143 -29.02 7.11 10.94
C THR A 143 -28.10 6.84 12.13
N ALA A 144 -27.69 5.57 12.35
CA ALA A 144 -26.69 5.25 13.37
C ALA A 144 -25.38 6.06 13.21
N GLY A 145 -25.10 6.55 12.00
CA GLY A 145 -23.97 7.41 11.70
C GLY A 145 -22.66 6.65 11.50
N PHE A 146 -21.59 7.42 11.39
CA PHE A 146 -20.24 6.94 11.16
C PHE A 146 -19.32 7.51 12.21
N ASN A 147 -18.42 6.67 12.73
CA ASN A 147 -17.19 7.20 13.30
C ASN A 147 -16.24 7.54 12.16
N TRP A 148 -15.39 8.52 12.35
CA TRP A 148 -14.35 8.85 11.39
C TRP A 148 -13.02 9.05 12.12
N GLY A 149 -11.93 8.87 11.39
CA GLY A 149 -10.58 9.10 11.90
C GLY A 149 -9.67 9.64 10.82
N LEU A 150 -8.76 10.54 11.17
CA LEU A 150 -7.70 10.98 10.28
C LEU A 150 -6.88 9.78 9.84
N SER A 151 -6.60 9.72 8.54
CA SER A 151 -5.73 8.71 7.95
C SER A 151 -4.29 9.16 8.08
N THR A 152 -3.78 9.18 9.30
CA THR A 152 -2.36 9.53 9.55
C THR A 152 -1.41 8.41 9.13
N ASP A 153 -1.93 7.21 8.86
CA ASP A 153 -1.15 6.00 8.58
C ASP A 153 -1.19 5.53 7.12
N VAL A 154 -1.95 6.21 6.24
CA VAL A 154 -1.92 5.94 4.80
C VAL A 154 -1.06 6.97 4.08
N PRO A 155 0.05 6.55 3.48
CA PRO A 155 0.83 7.39 2.60
C PRO A 155 -0.05 7.91 1.47
N LEU A 156 -0.18 9.22 1.36
CA LEU A 156 -0.54 9.83 0.09
C LEU A 156 0.69 9.72 -0.79
N PHE A 157 0.56 9.01 -1.90
CA PHE A 157 1.63 8.90 -2.87
C PHE A 157 1.36 9.83 -4.04
N ASP A 158 2.28 10.76 -4.26
CA ASP A 158 2.36 11.51 -5.50
C ASP A 158 3.04 10.63 -6.54
N TRP A 159 2.21 9.96 -7.35
CA TRP A 159 2.70 9.16 -8.46
C TRP A 159 3.56 10.01 -9.38
N ARG A 160 4.78 9.56 -9.65
CA ARG A 160 5.72 10.29 -10.49
C ARG A 160 6.23 9.42 -11.63
N PHE A 161 6.32 10.05 -12.80
CA PHE A 161 7.15 9.51 -13.86
C PHE A 161 8.60 9.69 -13.43
N ILE A 162 9.36 8.60 -13.52
CA ILE A 162 10.81 8.67 -13.40
C ILE A 162 11.34 9.14 -14.75
N ASP A 163 12.20 10.14 -14.72
CA ASP A 163 12.80 10.68 -15.94
C ASP A 163 13.58 9.59 -16.69
N GLU A 164 13.37 9.56 -17.99
CA GLU A 164 14.12 8.70 -18.90
C GLU A 164 15.60 9.08 -18.84
N ASP A 165 16.45 8.08 -18.66
CA ASP A 165 17.89 8.23 -18.69
C ASP A 165 18.44 7.44 -19.87
N PRO A 166 19.02 8.10 -20.89
CA PRO A 166 19.51 7.42 -22.09
C PRO A 166 20.59 6.37 -21.82
N ARG A 167 21.26 6.41 -20.65
CA ARG A 167 22.20 5.37 -20.22
C ARG A 167 21.51 4.05 -19.88
N TRP A 168 20.20 4.12 -19.65
CA TRP A 168 19.35 3.06 -19.13
C TRP A 168 18.08 2.95 -19.98
N PRO A 169 18.20 2.60 -21.27
CA PRO A 169 17.05 2.53 -22.15
C PRO A 169 16.06 1.49 -21.61
N VAL A 170 14.85 1.93 -21.33
CA VAL A 170 13.72 1.10 -20.94
C VAL A 170 12.68 1.13 -22.06
N GLU A 171 12.04 0.00 -22.33
CA GLU A 171 10.98 -0.08 -23.33
C GLU A 171 9.73 0.72 -22.92
N GLU A 172 9.57 0.96 -21.61
CA GLU A 172 8.41 1.63 -21.03
C GLU A 172 8.84 2.70 -20.01
N ARG A 173 8.10 3.81 -19.96
CA ARG A 173 8.28 4.81 -18.89
C ARG A 173 7.99 4.20 -17.53
N ILE A 174 8.89 4.44 -16.58
CA ILE A 174 8.71 3.99 -15.20
C ILE A 174 7.76 4.97 -14.50
N LEU A 175 6.63 4.45 -14.06
CA LEU A 175 5.71 5.15 -13.15
C LEU A 175 5.92 4.59 -11.74
N ALA A 176 6.41 5.41 -10.83
CA ALA A 176 6.72 5.01 -9.46
C ALA A 176 5.87 5.76 -8.45
N VAL A 177 5.54 5.06 -7.38
CA VAL A 177 4.77 5.55 -6.24
C VAL A 177 5.69 6.29 -5.25
N CYS A 178 6.94 5.85 -5.15
CA CYS A 178 8.00 6.50 -4.39
C CYS A 178 9.37 6.04 -4.87
N GLU A 179 10.44 6.64 -4.34
CA GLU A 179 11.82 6.21 -4.51
C GLU A 179 12.40 5.81 -3.17
N VAL A 180 13.27 4.81 -3.14
CA VAL A 180 13.92 4.40 -1.88
C VAL A 180 14.81 5.49 -1.28
N THR A 181 15.18 6.49 -2.08
CA THR A 181 15.96 7.68 -1.71
C THR A 181 15.11 8.80 -1.10
N ASP A 182 13.77 8.67 -1.09
CA ASP A 182 12.92 9.69 -0.46
C ASP A 182 13.29 9.82 1.02
N PRO A 183 13.37 11.06 1.57
CA PRO A 183 13.90 11.30 2.91
C PRO A 183 13.20 10.50 4.03
N GLU A 184 11.93 10.17 3.85
CA GLU A 184 11.13 9.43 4.82
C GLU A 184 11.59 7.98 5.05
N TYR A 185 12.34 7.39 4.12
CA TYR A 185 12.86 6.02 4.24
C TYR A 185 14.20 5.94 4.95
N ASN A 186 14.82 7.08 5.26
CA ASN A 186 16.08 7.17 5.99
C ASN A 186 17.17 6.26 5.41
N LEU A 187 17.32 6.26 4.08
CA LEU A 187 18.40 5.52 3.42
C LEU A 187 19.76 6.01 3.96
N PRO A 188 20.70 5.10 4.30
CA PRO A 188 22.01 5.50 4.80
C PRO A 188 22.76 6.40 3.81
N ALA A 189 23.57 7.33 4.32
CA ALA A 189 24.40 8.21 3.49
C ALA A 189 25.41 7.45 2.62
N ASN A 190 25.83 6.25 3.05
CA ASN A 190 26.73 5.37 2.30
C ASN A 190 26.05 4.01 2.04
N PRO A 191 25.09 3.93 1.10
CA PRO A 191 24.25 2.74 0.91
C PRO A 191 25.04 1.53 0.36
N ALA A 192 26.22 1.76 -0.22
CA ALA A 192 27.08 0.70 -0.75
C ALA A 192 27.75 -0.13 0.36
N THR A 193 27.95 0.46 1.54
CA THR A 193 28.72 -0.14 2.65
C THR A 193 27.90 -0.26 3.94
N THR A 194 26.79 0.45 4.04
CA THR A 194 25.89 0.44 5.21
C THR A 194 24.62 -0.32 4.87
N ASP A 195 24.08 -1.07 5.83
CA ASP A 195 22.86 -1.86 5.62
C ASP A 195 21.65 -0.98 5.28
N CYS A 196 21.03 -1.26 4.13
CA CYS A 196 19.84 -0.60 3.62
C CYS A 196 18.55 -1.40 3.88
N THR A 197 18.62 -2.57 4.52
CA THR A 197 17.47 -3.48 4.71
C THR A 197 16.27 -2.77 5.32
N THR A 198 16.47 -1.99 6.38
CA THR A 198 15.37 -1.25 7.05
C THR A 198 14.74 -0.19 6.15
N ALA A 199 15.54 0.55 5.38
CA ALA A 199 15.04 1.58 4.47
C ALA A 199 14.18 0.96 3.36
N PHE A 200 14.67 -0.12 2.74
CA PHE A 200 13.94 -0.85 1.71
C PHE A 200 12.66 -1.48 2.27
N GLN A 201 12.72 -2.14 3.43
CA GLN A 201 11.52 -2.74 4.03
C GLN A 201 10.49 -1.69 4.43
N THR A 202 10.92 -0.52 4.91
CA THR A 202 10.02 0.60 5.23
C THR A 202 9.30 1.10 3.98
N ALA A 203 10.01 1.28 2.86
CA ALA A 203 9.40 1.65 1.59
C ALA A 203 8.40 0.60 1.10
N ILE A 204 8.78 -0.67 1.14
CA ILE A 204 7.92 -1.78 0.72
C ILE A 204 6.64 -1.85 1.57
N ASP A 205 6.78 -1.82 2.90
CA ASP A 205 5.64 -1.91 3.81
C ASP A 205 4.73 -0.69 3.65
N ARG A 206 5.31 0.50 3.40
CA ARG A 206 4.57 1.73 3.14
C ARG A 206 3.76 1.62 1.85
N VAL A 207 4.37 1.22 0.73
CA VAL A 207 3.67 1.06 -0.56
C VAL A 207 2.63 -0.04 -0.50
N SER A 208 2.93 -1.15 0.18
CA SER A 208 1.95 -2.22 0.40
C SER A 208 0.71 -1.75 1.18
N LYS A 209 0.91 -0.98 2.26
CA LYS A 209 -0.20 -0.38 3.03
C LYS A 209 -1.05 0.57 2.19
N GLY A 210 -0.42 1.29 1.26
CA GLY A 210 -1.13 2.15 0.30
C GLY A 210 -1.68 1.43 -0.93
N GLY A 211 -1.76 0.09 -0.92
CA GLY A 211 -2.43 -0.70 -1.96
C GLY A 211 -1.52 -1.31 -3.02
N GLY A 212 -0.21 -1.06 -2.94
CA GLY A 212 0.78 -1.54 -3.89
C GLY A 212 1.23 -0.48 -4.90
N GLY A 213 2.05 -0.90 -5.85
CA GLY A 213 2.67 -0.05 -6.87
C GLY A 213 4.17 -0.27 -6.97
N ALA A 214 4.83 0.52 -7.81
CA ALA A 214 6.27 0.41 -8.04
C ALA A 214 7.07 1.37 -7.14
N ILE A 215 8.11 0.83 -6.50
CA ILE A 215 9.15 1.58 -5.81
C ILE A 215 10.32 1.67 -6.78
N PHE A 216 10.71 2.90 -7.14
CA PHE A 216 11.90 3.10 -7.95
C PHE A 216 13.15 3.10 -7.08
N ILE A 217 14.19 2.42 -7.57
CA ILE A 217 15.50 2.34 -6.94
C ILE A 217 16.48 2.96 -7.93
N PRO A 218 17.02 4.16 -7.66
CA PRO A 218 17.97 4.80 -8.56
C PRO A 218 19.25 3.99 -8.79
N GLU A 219 20.02 4.34 -9.83
CA GLU A 219 21.35 3.76 -10.04
C GLU A 219 22.23 3.90 -8.80
N GLY A 220 22.99 2.85 -8.47
CA GLY A 220 23.77 2.82 -7.25
C GLY A 220 23.94 1.42 -6.70
N GLN A 221 24.67 1.34 -5.58
CA GLN A 221 24.88 0.10 -4.85
C GLN A 221 24.18 0.18 -3.50
N TYR A 222 23.41 -0.85 -3.17
CA TYR A 222 22.61 -0.93 -1.95
C TYR A 222 22.90 -2.24 -1.24
N ARG A 223 23.51 -2.16 -0.06
CA ARG A 223 23.84 -3.33 0.75
C ARG A 223 22.63 -3.81 1.53
N ILE A 224 22.30 -5.09 1.43
CA ILE A 224 21.21 -5.74 2.14
C ILE A 224 21.80 -6.82 3.04
N ASP A 225 21.74 -6.59 4.34
CA ASP A 225 22.20 -7.49 5.38
C ASP A 225 21.06 -8.26 6.06
N GLY A 226 19.83 -8.26 5.57
CA GLY A 226 18.74 -9.01 6.19
C GLY A 226 17.70 -9.52 5.20
N PRO A 227 16.75 -10.33 5.67
CA PRO A 227 15.65 -10.79 4.83
C PRO A 227 14.81 -9.59 4.39
N LEU A 228 14.52 -9.51 3.10
CA LEU A 228 13.67 -8.49 2.50
C LEU A 228 12.39 -9.15 1.97
N ILE A 229 11.24 -8.73 2.47
CA ILE A 229 9.94 -9.27 2.05
C ILE A 229 9.26 -8.27 1.14
N VAL A 230 9.27 -8.53 -0.16
CA VAL A 230 8.49 -7.77 -1.16
C VAL A 230 7.03 -8.16 -1.03
N ARG A 231 6.25 -7.26 -0.43
CA ARG A 231 4.84 -7.47 -0.11
C ARG A 231 3.96 -7.54 -1.36
N ARG A 232 2.76 -8.09 -1.20
CA ARG A 232 1.76 -8.22 -2.28
C ARG A 232 1.54 -6.88 -2.98
N ASN A 233 1.44 -6.95 -4.31
CA ASN A 233 1.23 -5.81 -5.22
C ASN A 233 2.36 -4.77 -5.24
N VAL A 234 3.51 -5.03 -4.61
CA VAL A 234 4.68 -4.13 -4.64
C VAL A 234 5.67 -4.60 -5.71
N PHE A 235 6.18 -3.65 -6.50
CA PHE A 235 7.22 -3.90 -7.50
C PHE A 235 8.46 -3.11 -7.13
N LEU A 236 9.61 -3.76 -7.00
CA LEU A 236 10.90 -3.06 -6.93
C LEU A 236 11.43 -2.91 -8.34
N ARG A 237 11.65 -1.66 -8.78
CA ARG A 237 12.13 -1.38 -10.12
C ARG A 237 13.39 -0.54 -10.09
N GLY A 238 14.47 -1.04 -10.68
CA GLY A 238 15.73 -0.34 -10.77
C GLY A 238 16.03 0.19 -12.17
N ARG A 239 17.33 0.28 -12.44
CA ARG A 239 17.91 0.50 -13.76
C ARG A 239 18.86 -0.64 -14.08
N TRP A 240 18.73 -1.21 -15.26
CA TRP A 240 19.56 -2.30 -15.73
C TRP A 240 20.02 -2.06 -17.17
N CYS A 241 21.23 -2.50 -17.49
CA CYS A 241 21.77 -2.51 -18.83
C CYS A 241 22.40 -3.89 -19.10
N PRO A 242 22.34 -4.39 -20.34
CA PRO A 242 23.08 -5.56 -20.74
C PRO A 242 24.59 -5.37 -20.47
N PRO A 243 25.29 -6.41 -19.97
CA PRO A 243 26.74 -6.34 -19.77
C PRO A 243 27.55 -6.00 -21.04
N SER A 244 26.97 -6.20 -22.23
CA SER A 244 27.57 -5.90 -23.54
C SER A 244 27.51 -4.42 -23.95
N ASP A 245 26.62 -3.65 -23.34
CA ASP A 245 26.19 -2.35 -23.89
C ASP A 245 26.82 -1.15 -23.16
N VAL A 246 27.62 -1.42 -22.13
CA VAL A 246 28.44 -0.41 -21.45
C VAL A 246 29.84 -0.42 -22.05
N ALA A 247 30.01 0.28 -23.16
CA ALA A 247 31.33 0.79 -23.53
C ALA A 247 31.59 2.04 -22.69
N ASP A 248 32.60 2.02 -21.82
CA ASP A 248 33.15 3.27 -21.31
C ASP A 248 33.81 4.04 -22.48
N THR A 249 34.07 5.33 -22.29
CA THR A 249 34.78 6.15 -23.28
C THR A 249 36.26 5.71 -23.46
N ASN A 250 36.73 4.70 -22.70
CA ASN A 250 38.13 4.29 -22.58
C ASN A 250 38.42 2.80 -22.91
N GLY A 251 37.45 2.03 -23.42
CA GLY A 251 37.67 0.64 -23.82
C GLY A 251 37.87 -0.38 -22.68
N VAL A 252 37.46 -0.07 -21.45
CA VAL A 252 37.43 -1.01 -20.33
C VAL A 252 36.07 -1.72 -20.29
N HIS A 253 36.06 -2.96 -20.79
CA HIS A 253 34.96 -3.88 -20.55
C HIS A 253 34.88 -4.19 -19.04
N TYR A 254 33.68 -4.07 -18.48
CA TYR A 254 33.33 -4.25 -17.06
C TYR A 254 33.73 -3.10 -16.13
N SER A 255 33.02 -1.96 -16.25
CA SER A 255 32.72 -1.21 -15.03
C SER A 255 31.74 -2.06 -14.21
N GLU A 256 32.23 -2.67 -13.15
CA GLU A 256 31.54 -3.52 -12.15
C GLU A 256 30.30 -2.88 -11.45
N LYS A 257 29.80 -1.73 -11.89
CA LYS A 257 28.95 -0.82 -11.08
C LYS A 257 27.89 -0.08 -11.87
N VAL A 258 27.34 -0.70 -12.90
CA VAL A 258 26.43 0.00 -13.82
C VAL A 258 25.02 -0.47 -13.42
N GLY A 259 24.20 0.48 -12.96
CA GLY A 259 22.77 0.29 -12.76
C GLY A 259 22.40 0.20 -11.29
N THR A 260 21.29 -0.46 -10.99
CA THR A 260 20.85 -0.74 -9.63
C THR A 260 21.40 -2.07 -9.15
N VAL A 261 22.40 -2.02 -8.27
CA VAL A 261 23.09 -3.21 -7.75
C VAL A 261 22.69 -3.44 -6.30
N ILE A 262 21.99 -4.55 -6.05
CA ILE A 262 21.66 -5.04 -4.72
C ILE A 262 22.78 -5.95 -4.24
N ARG A 263 23.54 -5.45 -3.26
CA ARG A 263 24.70 -6.10 -2.65
C ARG A 263 24.25 -6.97 -1.49
N LEU A 264 24.22 -8.28 -1.71
CA LEU A 264 23.74 -9.26 -0.75
C LEU A 264 24.88 -9.67 0.17
N GLN A 265 24.73 -9.40 1.47
CA GLN A 265 25.61 -9.95 2.48
C GLN A 265 25.14 -11.38 2.80
N ASN A 266 26.03 -12.36 2.63
CA ASN A 266 25.69 -13.76 2.95
C ASN A 266 25.44 -13.90 4.45
N HIS A 267 24.28 -14.48 4.80
CA HIS A 267 24.03 -15.08 6.11
C HIS A 267 24.38 -16.56 6.08
N ALA A 268 24.34 -17.21 7.24
CA ALA A 268 24.51 -18.65 7.38
C ALA A 268 23.59 -19.41 6.41
N LEU A 269 23.87 -20.70 6.18
CA LEU A 269 23.07 -21.61 5.33
C LEU A 269 21.66 -21.89 5.90
N ASP A 270 20.98 -20.88 6.42
CA ASP A 270 19.59 -20.93 6.80
C ASP A 270 18.74 -21.10 5.54
N LYS A 271 17.63 -21.82 5.72
CA LYS A 271 16.81 -22.36 4.63
C LYS A 271 16.01 -21.29 3.87
N ASP A 272 16.02 -20.05 4.35
CA ASP A 272 15.17 -18.97 3.88
C ASP A 272 15.90 -18.08 2.87
N ALA A 273 15.20 -17.67 1.81
CA ALA A 273 15.78 -16.79 0.80
C ALA A 273 16.02 -15.37 1.33
N ILE A 274 17.04 -14.70 0.80
CA ILE A 274 17.35 -13.31 1.20
C ILE A 274 16.22 -12.36 0.78
N ILE A 275 15.64 -12.57 -0.40
CA ILE A 275 14.48 -11.82 -0.88
C ILE A 275 13.30 -12.78 -1.02
N THR A 276 12.21 -12.47 -0.35
CA THR A 276 10.96 -13.22 -0.45
C THR A 276 9.90 -12.35 -1.11
N THR A 277 9.18 -12.89 -2.09
CA THR A 277 8.10 -12.20 -2.79
C THR A 277 6.73 -12.79 -2.43
N ASP A 278 5.78 -11.94 -2.02
CA ASP A 278 4.38 -12.31 -1.84
C ASP A 278 3.64 -12.31 -3.20
N GLY A 279 2.43 -12.88 -3.29
CA GLY A 279 1.67 -12.96 -4.55
C GLY A 279 1.40 -11.58 -5.18
N GLY A 280 1.56 -11.47 -6.50
CA GLY A 280 1.34 -10.22 -7.25
C GLY A 280 2.44 -9.16 -7.09
N SER A 281 3.59 -9.52 -6.53
CA SER A 281 4.78 -8.66 -6.43
C SER A 281 5.81 -8.98 -7.52
N GLY A 282 6.77 -8.08 -7.74
CA GLY A 282 7.78 -8.26 -8.77
C GLY A 282 9.10 -7.53 -8.51
N LEU A 283 10.14 -7.97 -9.20
CA LEU A 283 11.47 -7.39 -9.22
C LEU A 283 11.83 -7.14 -10.68
N LEU A 284 12.16 -5.90 -11.03
CA LEU A 284 12.49 -5.49 -12.40
C LEU A 284 13.75 -4.65 -12.42
N ASP A 285 14.59 -4.85 -13.42
CA ASP A 285 15.75 -3.98 -13.70
C ASP A 285 16.73 -3.89 -12.52
N LEU A 286 16.97 -5.01 -11.82
CA LEU A 286 17.89 -5.12 -10.68
C LEU A 286 19.03 -6.11 -10.97
N THR A 287 20.23 -5.78 -10.51
CA THR A 287 21.39 -6.68 -10.50
C THR A 287 21.66 -7.15 -9.07
N PHE A 288 21.77 -8.46 -8.85
CA PHE A 288 22.12 -9.03 -7.54
C PHE A 288 23.60 -9.44 -7.49
N TRP A 289 24.30 -9.01 -6.46
CA TRP A 289 25.71 -9.33 -6.27
C TRP A 289 26.01 -9.79 -4.84
N HIS A 290 26.53 -11.01 -4.69
CA HIS A 290 27.00 -11.51 -3.40
C HIS A 290 28.41 -10.97 -3.09
N VAL A 291 28.49 -10.07 -2.11
CA VAL A 291 29.74 -9.34 -1.82
C VAL A 291 30.87 -10.21 -1.26
N ASN A 292 30.54 -11.38 -0.71
CA ASN A 292 31.50 -12.29 -0.11
C ASN A 292 31.93 -13.44 -1.04
N GLN A 293 31.43 -13.48 -2.29
CA GLN A 293 31.85 -14.50 -3.25
C GLN A 293 33.22 -14.18 -3.83
N ASN A 294 34.13 -15.15 -3.78
CA ASN A 294 35.42 -15.07 -4.44
C ASN A 294 35.53 -16.19 -5.49
N PRO A 295 35.34 -15.88 -6.79
CA PRO A 295 35.38 -16.90 -7.83
C PRO A 295 36.75 -17.56 -7.98
N VAL A 296 37.83 -16.90 -7.55
CA VAL A 296 39.20 -17.42 -7.62
C VAL A 296 39.51 -18.36 -6.45
N ALA A 297 38.99 -18.08 -5.26
CA ALA A 297 39.17 -18.93 -4.07
C ALA A 297 38.17 -20.08 -3.97
N GLY A 298 37.17 -20.11 -4.86
CA GLY A 298 36.09 -21.09 -4.88
C GLY A 298 34.74 -20.50 -4.45
N VAL A 299 33.67 -21.01 -5.05
CA VAL A 299 32.30 -20.55 -4.78
C VAL A 299 31.84 -21.08 -3.43
N THR A 300 31.44 -20.17 -2.53
CA THR A 300 30.84 -20.54 -1.24
C THR A 300 29.34 -20.74 -1.44
N PRO A 301 28.70 -21.81 -0.95
CA PRO A 301 27.26 -21.96 -1.06
C PRO A 301 26.51 -20.81 -0.38
N THR A 302 25.42 -20.35 -0.97
CA THR A 302 24.54 -19.30 -0.41
C THR A 302 23.11 -19.80 -0.34
N PRO A 303 22.26 -19.21 0.53
CA PRO A 303 20.82 -19.35 0.41
C PRO A 303 20.32 -18.92 -0.98
N TRP A 304 19.10 -19.34 -1.32
CA TRP A 304 18.42 -18.84 -2.51
C TRP A 304 18.32 -17.31 -2.45
N VAL A 305 18.59 -16.62 -3.57
CA VAL A 305 18.52 -15.15 -3.61
C VAL A 305 17.07 -14.70 -3.54
N ILE A 306 16.20 -15.32 -4.34
CA ILE A 306 14.77 -15.00 -4.44
C ILE A 306 13.96 -16.28 -4.21
N GLN A 307 12.91 -16.17 -3.40
CA GLN A 307 11.88 -17.18 -3.28
C GLN A 307 10.50 -16.53 -3.34
N MET A 308 9.61 -17.12 -4.13
CA MET A 308 8.20 -16.74 -4.10
C MET A 308 7.48 -17.51 -2.99
N GLN A 309 6.84 -16.81 -2.09
CA GLN A 309 5.95 -17.41 -1.11
C GLN A 309 4.53 -17.45 -1.67
N PHE A 310 4.03 -18.67 -1.91
CA PHE A 310 2.60 -18.90 -2.04
C PHE A 310 1.96 -18.82 -0.66
N ARG A 311 1.72 -17.60 -0.18
CA ARG A 311 0.81 -17.42 0.94
C ARG A 311 -0.60 -17.68 0.40
N ARG A 312 -1.16 -18.87 0.68
CA ARG A 312 -2.62 -18.99 0.77
C ARG A 312 -3.00 -18.05 1.90
N ASP A 313 -3.54 -16.89 1.55
CA ASP A 313 -4.21 -16.06 2.52
C ASP A 313 -5.22 -16.96 3.21
N ALA A 314 -5.09 -17.15 4.53
CA ALA A 314 -6.16 -17.72 5.31
C ALA A 314 -7.32 -16.72 5.24
N ALA A 315 -8.17 -16.87 4.22
CA ALA A 315 -9.57 -16.50 4.37
C ALA A 315 -10.08 -17.32 5.57
N PRO A 316 -10.75 -16.69 6.54
CA PRO A 316 -11.25 -17.41 7.70
C PRO A 316 -12.54 -18.16 7.34
N ASP A 317 -12.48 -19.17 6.46
CA ASP A 317 -13.52 -20.19 6.30
C ASP A 317 -13.21 -21.19 5.17
N HIS A 318 -13.56 -22.45 5.48
CA HIS A 318 -13.57 -23.66 4.66
C HIS A 318 -12.26 -24.42 4.44
N ASP A 319 -12.03 -25.31 5.40
CA ASP A 319 -11.54 -26.68 5.22
C ASP A 319 -10.14 -26.86 4.63
N ALA A 320 -9.17 -26.76 5.54
CA ALA A 320 -7.81 -27.20 5.33
C ALA A 320 -7.74 -28.74 5.21
N GLU A 321 -7.83 -29.26 3.98
CA GLU A 321 -7.11 -30.48 3.63
C GLU A 321 -5.77 -30.15 2.98
N CYS A 322 -4.73 -30.67 3.63
CA CYS A 322 -3.34 -30.58 3.29
C CYS A 322 -3.06 -31.31 1.97
N VAL A 323 -2.64 -30.60 0.92
CA VAL A 323 -1.92 -31.22 -0.20
C VAL A 323 -0.54 -30.59 -0.24
N GLN A 324 0.40 -31.19 0.48
CA GLN A 324 1.83 -31.08 0.20
C GLN A 324 2.08 -31.64 -1.20
N GLY A 325 2.07 -30.75 -2.20
CA GLY A 325 2.60 -31.06 -3.53
C GLY A 325 4.12 -31.03 -3.49
N ASP A 326 4.73 -32.18 -3.25
CA ASP A 326 6.16 -32.44 -3.43
C ASP A 326 6.50 -32.24 -4.92
N LEU A 327 6.94 -31.05 -5.31
CA LEU A 327 7.54 -30.80 -6.63
C LEU A 327 8.98 -31.34 -6.65
N ARG A 328 9.13 -32.63 -6.35
CA ARG A 328 10.20 -33.45 -6.92
C ARG A 328 9.74 -33.87 -8.31
N LYS A 329 10.23 -33.17 -9.33
CA LYS A 329 10.71 -33.72 -10.62
C LYS A 329 10.77 -32.61 -11.67
N GLY A 330 11.98 -32.40 -12.19
CA GLY A 330 12.18 -31.75 -13.49
C GLY A 330 13.29 -30.72 -13.50
N CYS A 331 14.55 -31.17 -13.47
CA CYS A 331 15.58 -30.52 -14.29
C CYS A 331 15.07 -30.45 -15.73
N PHE A 332 15.18 -29.29 -16.36
CA PHE A 332 15.96 -29.03 -17.58
C PHE A 332 16.09 -27.52 -17.76
#